data_AF-A0A524LYT1-F1
#
_entry.id   AF-A0A524LYT1-F1
#
_cell.length_a   1.000
_cell.length_b   1.000
_cell.length_c   1.000
_cell.angle_alpha   90.00
_cell.angle_beta   90.00
_cell.angle_gamma   90.00
#
_symmetry.space_group_name_H-M   'P 1'
#
loop_
_entity.id
_entity.type
_entity.pdbx_description
1 polymer ?
#
loop_
_entity_poly.entity_id
_entity_poly.type
_entity_poly.pdbx_seq_one_letter_code
_entity_poly.pdbx_strand_id
1 'polypeptide(L)'
;MDLGTFGAIIKFALEIEGQVLELYTSLAEQTKDGALKQLYEELVSRGQKRIKTLERVRRENVTEMILEPIEGLDSDSFRIETAVLARSEDTVKTHVKNIESILQSFYEAAATKIDFLPEAAYAFELLAEKNEETIKRF
;
A
#
# COMPACT_ATOMS: atom_id res chain seq x y z
N MET A 1 3.74 -7.50 -14.09
CA MET A 1 3.27 -6.65 -15.21
C MET A 1 3.96 -5.29 -15.10
N ASP A 2 4.50 -4.78 -16.20
CA ASP A 2 5.21 -3.49 -16.19
C ASP A 2 4.25 -2.31 -15.91
N LEU A 3 4.63 -1.46 -14.96
CA LEU A 3 3.89 -0.24 -14.58
C LEU A 3 4.39 0.96 -15.40
N GLY A 4 4.31 0.83 -16.73
CA GLY A 4 4.98 1.72 -17.68
C GLY A 4 4.49 3.17 -17.75
N THR A 5 3.50 3.55 -16.94
CA THR A 5 2.93 4.91 -16.91
C THR A 5 2.53 5.27 -15.49
N PHE A 6 2.50 6.58 -15.18
CA PHE A 6 1.98 7.04 -13.89
C PHE A 6 0.56 6.55 -13.62
N GLY A 7 -0.29 6.48 -14.65
CA GLY A 7 -1.63 5.93 -14.53
C GLY A 7 -1.67 4.45 -14.17
N ALA A 8 -0.75 3.64 -14.71
CA ALA A 8 -0.61 2.24 -14.34
C ALA A 8 -0.16 2.08 -12.88
N ILE A 9 0.80 2.90 -12.42
CA ILE A 9 1.27 2.92 -11.03
C ILE A 9 0.12 3.21 -10.07
N ILE A 10 -0.64 4.27 -10.32
CA ILE A 10 -1.77 4.67 -9.47
C ILE A 10 -2.86 3.59 -9.47
N LYS A 11 -3.17 3.01 -10.64
CA LYS A 11 -4.14 1.92 -10.73
C LYS A 11 -3.70 0.73 -9.88
N PHE A 12 -2.44 0.31 -10.02
CA PHE A 12 -1.89 -0.78 -9.23
C PHE A 12 -1.86 -0.47 -7.73
N ALA A 13 -1.46 0.74 -7.34
CA ALA A 13 -1.48 1.20 -5.95
C ALA A 13 -2.88 1.10 -5.32
N LEU A 14 -3.92 1.52 -6.06
CA LEU A 14 -5.30 1.42 -5.59
C LEU A 14 -5.78 -0.04 -5.51
N GLU A 15 -5.36 -0.90 -6.45
CA GLU A 15 -5.71 -2.33 -6.44
C GLU A 15 -5.08 -3.05 -5.24
N ILE A 16 -3.79 -2.85 -4.97
CA ILE A 16 -3.12 -3.48 -3.83
C ILE A 16 -3.67 -2.95 -2.49
N GLU A 17 -3.97 -1.66 -2.39
CA GLU A 17 -4.56 -1.10 -1.16
C GLU A 17 -5.99 -1.62 -0.93
N GLY A 18 -6.77 -1.83 -1.99
CA GLY A 18 -8.08 -2.47 -1.89
C GLY A 18 -7.98 -3.89 -1.32
N GLN A 19 -7.06 -4.69 -1.86
CA GLN A 19 -6.80 -6.05 -1.39
C GLN A 19 -6.37 -6.09 0.09
N VAL A 20 -5.47 -5.18 0.48
CA VAL A 20 -4.99 -5.06 1.87
C VAL A 20 -6.09 -4.61 2.80
N LEU A 21 -6.93 -3.66 2.37
CA LEU A 21 -8.05 -3.17 3.16
C LEU A 21 -9.08 -4.27 3.44
N GLU A 22 -9.42 -5.07 2.41
CA GLU A 22 -10.31 -6.23 2.55
C GLU A 22 -9.74 -7.26 3.54
N LEU A 23 -8.43 -7.53 3.45
CA LEU A 23 -7.75 -8.43 4.37
C LEU A 23 -7.81 -7.91 5.82
N TYR A 24 -7.43 -6.65 6.06
CA TYR A 24 -7.42 -6.08 7.40
C TYR A 24 -8.82 -6.00 8.01
N THR A 25 -9.84 -5.72 7.18
CA THR A 25 -11.24 -5.76 7.61
C THR A 25 -11.62 -7.18 8.04
N SER A 26 -11.28 -8.18 7.23
CA SER A 26 -11.54 -9.58 7.54
C SER A 26 -10.84 -10.02 8.84
N LEU A 27 -9.59 -9.58 9.05
CA LEU A 27 -8.83 -9.88 10.28
C LEU A 27 -9.46 -9.23 11.52
N ALA A 28 -9.91 -7.98 11.41
CA ALA A 28 -10.60 -7.27 12.50
C ALA A 28 -11.92 -7.94 12.90
N GLU A 29 -12.64 -8.52 11.94
CA GLU A 29 -13.90 -9.23 12.17
C GLU A 29 -13.71 -10.62 12.79
N GLN A 30 -12.65 -11.33 12.39
CA GLN A 30 -12.41 -12.71 12.80
C GLN A 30 -11.64 -12.84 14.13
N THR A 31 -10.85 -11.83 14.50
CA THR A 31 -10.07 -11.88 15.73
C THR A 31 -10.97 -11.75 16.97
N LYS A 32 -10.68 -12.54 18.00
CA LYS A 32 -11.37 -12.48 19.31
C LYS A 32 -10.57 -11.70 20.35
N ASP A 33 -9.29 -11.43 20.07
CA ASP A 33 -8.44 -10.62 20.93
C ASP A 33 -8.77 -9.13 20.72
N GLY A 34 -9.16 -8.45 21.80
CA GLY A 34 -9.55 -7.04 21.74
C GLY A 34 -8.42 -6.09 21.37
N ALA A 35 -7.18 -6.37 21.76
CA ALA A 35 -6.02 -5.56 21.42
C ALA A 35 -5.65 -5.73 19.94
N LEU A 36 -5.70 -6.96 19.42
CA LEU A 36 -5.49 -7.22 17.99
C LEU A 36 -6.60 -6.64 17.13
N LYS A 37 -7.84 -6.70 17.60
CA LYS A 37 -8.98 -6.07 16.92
C LYS A 37 -8.74 -4.57 16.74
N GLN A 38 -8.37 -3.87 17.81
CA GLN A 38 -8.06 -2.44 17.75
C GLN A 38 -6.92 -2.13 16.77
N LEU A 39 -5.87 -2.96 16.77
CA LEU A 39 -4.75 -2.82 15.84
C LEU A 39 -5.23 -2.96 14.38
N TYR A 40 -6.02 -3.98 14.06
CA TYR A 40 -6.52 -4.18 12.70
C TYR A 40 -7.51 -3.10 12.27
N GLU A 41 -8.39 -2.64 13.17
CA GLU A 41 -9.29 -1.50 12.90
C GLU A 41 -8.50 -0.21 12.60
N GLU A 42 -7.39 0.01 13.30
CA GLU A 42 -6.49 1.12 13.00
C GLU A 42 -5.88 0.97 11.59
N LEU A 43 -5.42 -0.24 11.23
CA LEU A 43 -4.89 -0.50 9.90
C LEU A 43 -5.94 -0.30 8.80
N VAL A 44 -7.20 -0.69 9.03
CA VAL A 44 -8.33 -0.41 8.11
C VAL A 44 -8.49 1.10 7.91
N SER A 45 -8.53 1.86 9.01
CA SER A 45 -8.64 3.33 8.95
C SER A 45 -7.47 3.96 8.18
N ARG A 46 -6.26 3.42 8.34
CA ARG A 46 -5.08 3.87 7.61
C ARG A 46 -5.16 3.53 6.12
N GLY A 47 -5.51 2.30 5.76
CA GLY A 47 -5.72 1.88 4.36
C GLY A 47 -6.73 2.79 3.64
N GLN A 48 -7.86 3.11 4.29
CA GLN A 48 -8.84 4.05 3.75
C GLN A 48 -8.26 5.46 3.50
N LYS A 49 -7.39 5.95 4.40
CA LYS A 49 -6.69 7.22 4.20
C LYS A 49 -5.70 7.15 3.04
N ARG A 50 -4.95 6.05 2.89
CA ARG A 50 -4.02 5.85 1.77
C ARG A 50 -4.76 5.85 0.43
N ILE A 51 -5.87 5.11 0.32
CA ILE A 51 -6.73 5.12 -0.87
C ILE A 51 -7.19 6.55 -1.22
N LYS A 52 -7.70 7.31 -0.24
CA LYS A 52 -8.12 8.71 -0.46
C LYS A 52 -6.97 9.60 -0.94
N THR A 53 -5.77 9.42 -0.40
CA THR A 53 -4.56 10.13 -0.84
C THR A 53 -4.23 9.76 -2.29
N LEU A 54 -4.22 8.47 -2.64
CA LEU A 54 -3.95 8.00 -4.00
C LEU A 54 -4.98 8.51 -5.01
N GLU A 55 -6.26 8.50 -4.65
CA GLU A 55 -7.32 9.07 -5.49
C GLU A 55 -7.16 10.58 -5.69
N ARG A 56 -6.72 11.31 -4.66
CA ARG A 56 -6.41 12.74 -4.75
C ARG A 56 -5.24 12.99 -5.69
N VAL A 57 -4.12 12.28 -5.47
CA VAL A 57 -2.93 12.34 -6.33
C VAL A 57 -3.29 12.04 -7.78
N ARG A 58 -4.15 11.03 -8.03
CA ARG A 58 -4.68 10.71 -9.35
C ARG A 58 -5.39 11.90 -9.99
N ARG A 59 -6.33 12.53 -9.27
CA ARG A 59 -7.12 13.67 -9.79
C ARG A 59 -6.27 14.89 -10.07
N GLU A 60 -5.31 15.17 -9.19
CA GLU A 60 -4.41 16.33 -9.29
C GLU A 60 -3.41 16.17 -10.46
N ASN A 61 -3.05 14.94 -10.84
CA ASN A 61 -2.03 14.64 -11.86
C ASN A 61 -2.60 13.91 -13.09
N VAL A 62 -3.90 14.09 -13.39
CA VAL A 62 -4.57 13.43 -14.54
C VAL A 62 -3.90 13.78 -15.87
N THR A 63 -3.41 15.01 -16.03
CA THR A 63 -2.75 15.48 -17.27
C THR A 63 -1.40 14.83 -17.50
N GLU A 64 -0.74 14.42 -16.42
CA GLU A 64 0.62 13.86 -16.42
C GLU A 64 0.63 12.34 -16.67
N MET A 65 -0.53 11.68 -16.68
CA MET A 65 -0.68 10.23 -16.88
C MET A 65 -0.23 9.71 -18.26
N ILE A 66 0.09 10.61 -19.20
CA ILE A 66 0.32 10.31 -20.62
C ILE A 66 1.67 10.82 -21.16
N LEU A 67 2.50 11.47 -20.34
CA LEU A 67 3.63 12.25 -20.85
C LEU A 67 4.98 11.51 -20.79
N GLU A 68 5.28 10.81 -19.69
CA GLU A 68 6.58 10.16 -19.50
C GLU A 68 6.44 8.63 -19.34
N PRO A 69 7.15 7.83 -20.17
CA PRO A 69 7.22 6.39 -19.94
C PRO A 69 8.05 6.10 -18.69
N ILE A 70 7.55 5.19 -17.86
CA ILE A 70 8.24 4.78 -16.63
C ILE A 70 8.83 3.40 -16.87
N GLU A 71 10.12 3.22 -16.59
CA GLU A 71 10.79 1.93 -16.81
C GLU A 71 11.28 1.31 -15.50
N GLY A 72 11.22 -0.03 -15.45
CA GLY A 72 11.83 -0.81 -14.38
C GLY A 72 11.03 -0.80 -13.08
N LEU A 73 9.70 -0.69 -13.17
CA LEU A 73 8.79 -0.88 -12.05
C LEU A 73 7.79 -1.99 -12.39
N ASP A 74 8.03 -3.19 -11.86
CA ASP A 74 7.20 -4.37 -12.13
C ASP A 74 6.24 -4.64 -10.97
N SER A 75 4.93 -4.68 -11.28
CA SER A 75 3.87 -5.02 -10.33
C SER A 75 4.11 -6.36 -9.62
N ASP A 76 4.75 -7.31 -10.28
CA ASP A 76 4.92 -8.68 -9.76
C ASP A 76 5.92 -8.71 -8.59
N SER A 77 6.78 -7.70 -8.50
CA SER A 77 7.71 -7.50 -7.36
C SER A 77 7.00 -7.08 -6.08
N PHE A 78 5.76 -6.60 -6.18
CA PHE A 78 4.99 -6.04 -5.07
C PHE A 78 3.68 -6.79 -4.83
N ARG A 79 3.62 -8.05 -5.26
CA ARG A 79 2.42 -8.86 -5.12
C ARG A 79 2.14 -9.14 -3.64
N ILE A 80 0.91 -8.85 -3.24
CA ILE A 80 0.44 -9.12 -1.88
C ILE A 80 -0.27 -10.46 -1.87
N GLU A 81 0.17 -11.35 -0.99
CA GLU A 81 -0.55 -12.58 -0.69
C GLU A 81 -1.62 -12.25 0.35
N THR A 82 -2.90 -12.29 -0.02
CA THR A 82 -4.02 -12.03 0.90
C THR A 82 -4.52 -13.29 1.59
N ALA A 83 -4.03 -14.47 1.19
CA ALA A 83 -4.40 -15.73 1.79
C ALA A 83 -3.63 -15.93 3.11
N VAL A 84 -4.32 -15.71 4.22
CA VAL A 84 -3.78 -16.00 5.55
C VAL A 84 -3.95 -17.50 5.85
N LEU A 85 -2.89 -18.29 5.65
CA LEU A 85 -2.85 -19.71 6.05
C LEU A 85 -2.54 -19.89 7.55
N ALA A 86 -2.88 -18.90 8.38
CA ALA A 86 -2.41 -18.82 9.75
C ALA A 86 -3.07 -19.86 10.67
N ARG A 87 -2.24 -20.47 11.52
CA ARG A 87 -2.64 -21.33 12.64
C ARG A 87 -2.41 -20.67 14.00
N SER A 88 -1.77 -19.50 14.05
CA SER A 88 -1.49 -18.74 15.26
C SER A 88 -1.46 -17.23 15.02
N GLU A 89 -1.67 -16.43 16.07
CA GLU A 89 -1.70 -14.97 15.99
C GLU A 89 -0.35 -14.36 15.58
N ASP A 90 0.77 -14.95 16.01
CA ASP A 90 2.11 -14.51 15.60
C ASP A 90 2.32 -14.63 14.09
N THR A 91 1.81 -15.71 13.47
CA THR A 91 1.90 -15.87 12.02
C THR A 91 1.09 -14.81 11.27
N VAL A 92 -0.05 -14.37 11.83
CA VAL A 92 -0.84 -13.26 11.27
C VAL A 92 -0.08 -11.94 11.41
N LYS A 93 0.52 -11.64 12.57
CA LYS A 93 1.30 -10.41 12.77
C LYS A 93 2.50 -10.33 11.84
N THR A 94 3.27 -11.41 11.70
CA THR A 94 4.39 -11.47 10.75
C THR A 94 3.91 -11.25 9.32
N HIS A 95 2.77 -11.85 8.95
CA HIS A 95 2.20 -11.66 7.63
C HIS A 95 1.77 -10.20 7.38
N VAL A 96 1.08 -9.57 8.32
CA VAL A 96 0.72 -8.13 8.26
C VAL A 96 1.97 -7.25 8.17
N LYS A 97 3.01 -7.54 8.95
CA LYS A 97 4.29 -6.82 8.89
C LYS A 97 4.93 -6.93 7.49
N ASN A 98 4.93 -8.12 6.89
CA ASN A 98 5.44 -8.33 5.54
C ASN A 98 4.65 -7.54 4.49
N ILE A 99 3.33 -7.47 4.62
CA ILE A 99 2.47 -6.67 3.74
C ILE A 99 2.85 -5.19 3.83
N GLU A 100 2.96 -4.65 5.04
CA GLU A 100 3.35 -3.26 5.24
C GLU A 100 4.76 -2.97 4.69
N SER A 101 5.70 -3.91 4.79
CA SER A 101 7.02 -3.80 4.17
C SER A 101 6.96 -3.80 2.64
N ILE A 102 6.12 -4.64 2.02
CA ILE A 102 5.92 -4.64 0.57
C ILE A 102 5.33 -3.30 0.11
N LEU A 103 4.32 -2.78 0.83
CA LEU A 103 3.74 -1.47 0.54
C LEU A 103 4.77 -0.36 0.66
N GLN A 104 5.58 -0.34 1.73
CA GLN A 104 6.67 0.62 1.90
C GLN A 104 7.62 0.59 0.70
N SER A 105 8.16 -0.59 0.35
CA SER A 105 9.11 -0.74 -0.75
C SER A 105 8.48 -0.35 -2.10
N PHE A 106 7.20 -0.65 -2.30
CA PHE A 106 6.47 -0.19 -3.49
C PHE A 106 6.41 1.33 -3.55
N TYR A 107 6.02 1.99 -2.46
CA TYR A 107 5.89 3.44 -2.42
C TYR A 107 7.23 4.16 -2.61
N GLU A 108 8.32 3.67 -2.00
CA GLU A 108 9.67 4.21 -2.19
C GLU A 108 10.15 4.05 -3.65
N ALA A 109 9.95 2.87 -4.22
CA ALA A 109 10.33 2.59 -5.60
C ALA A 109 9.52 3.45 -6.58
N ALA A 110 8.20 3.54 -6.37
CA ALA A 110 7.33 4.35 -7.21
C ALA A 110 7.65 5.85 -7.07
N ALA A 111 7.89 6.38 -5.86
CA ALA A 111 8.29 7.76 -5.64
C ALA A 111 9.54 8.14 -6.45
N THR A 112 10.56 7.29 -6.42
CA THR A 112 11.80 7.48 -7.18
C THR A 112 11.55 7.52 -8.69
N LYS A 113 10.57 6.75 -9.18
CA LYS A 113 10.24 6.65 -10.60
C LYS A 113 9.33 7.76 -11.11
N ILE A 114 8.67 8.48 -10.20
CA ILE A 114 7.75 9.59 -10.51
C ILE A 114 8.30 10.93 -10.00
N ASP A 115 9.62 11.03 -9.77
CA ASP A 115 10.29 12.22 -9.22
C ASP A 115 10.09 13.49 -10.07
N PHE A 116 9.84 13.32 -11.37
CA PHE A 116 9.43 14.38 -12.29
C PHE A 116 8.05 14.99 -11.96
N LEU A 117 7.26 14.34 -11.10
CA LEU A 117 6.01 14.83 -10.50
C LEU A 117 6.21 15.05 -9.00
N PRO A 118 6.80 16.18 -8.58
CA PRO A 118 7.29 16.36 -7.21
C PRO A 118 6.19 16.24 -6.15
N GLU A 119 4.98 16.72 -6.42
CA GLU A 119 3.84 16.59 -5.49
C GLU A 119 3.38 15.13 -5.34
N ALA A 120 3.40 14.36 -6.42
CA ALA A 120 3.02 12.95 -6.41
C ALA A 120 4.10 12.09 -5.75
N ALA A 121 5.38 12.32 -6.08
CA ALA A 121 6.52 11.66 -5.46
C ALA A 121 6.52 11.89 -3.94
N TYR A 122 6.35 13.15 -3.51
CA TYR A 122 6.28 13.48 -2.08
C TYR A 122 5.11 12.79 -1.37
N ALA A 123 3.95 12.69 -2.01
CA ALA A 123 2.82 11.95 -1.43
C ALA A 123 3.15 10.46 -1.25
N PHE A 124 3.87 9.84 -2.18
CA PHE A 124 4.31 8.44 -2.08
C PHE A 124 5.39 8.26 -0.99
N GLU A 125 6.34 9.18 -0.86
CA GLU A 125 7.33 9.18 0.24
C GLU A 125 6.65 9.22 1.61
N LEU A 126 5.66 10.11 1.78
CA LEU A 126 4.88 10.17 3.02
C LEU A 126 4.13 8.88 3.30
N LEU A 127 3.61 8.20 2.28
CA LEU A 127 2.97 6.90 2.45
C LEU A 127 3.99 5.86 2.94
N ALA A 128 5.16 5.79 2.31
CA ALA A 128 6.24 4.90 2.71
C ALA A 128 6.69 5.12 4.17
N GLU A 129 6.94 6.37 4.58
CA GLU A 129 7.31 6.71 5.96
C GLU A 129 6.25 6.22 6.96
N LYS A 130 4.97 6.37 6.61
CA LYS A 130 3.87 5.90 7.46
C LYS A 130 3.83 4.37 7.53
N ASN A 131 4.12 3.65 6.45
CA ASN A 131 4.26 2.19 6.50
C ASN A 131 5.46 1.80 7.40
N GLU A 132 6.60 2.49 7.31
CA GLU A 132 7.77 2.26 8.16
C GLU A 132 7.46 2.42 9.67
N GLU A 133 6.75 3.49 10.05
CA GLU A 133 6.25 3.71 11.41
C GLU A 133 5.35 2.56 11.88
N THR A 134 4.56 1.99 10.98
CA THR A 134 3.65 0.87 11.27
C THR A 134 4.43 -0.42 11.53
N ILE A 135 5.41 -0.72 10.68
CA ILE A 135 6.28 -1.89 10.78
C ILE A 135 7.01 -1.90 12.13
N LYS A 136 7.44 -0.73 12.63
CA LYS A 136 8.12 -0.58 13.92
C LYS A 136 7.23 -0.90 15.14
N ARG A 137 5.90 -0.93 14.97
CA ARG A 137 4.94 -1.27 16.02
C ARG A 137 4.67 -2.78 16.17
N PHE A 138 5.16 -3.58 15.22
CA PHE A 138 5.09 -5.05 15.22
C PHE A 138 6.44 -5.67 15.60
#